data_AF-A0A345P7J6-F1
#
_entry.id   AF-A0A345P7J6-F1
#
_cell.length_a   1.000
_cell.length_b   1.000
_cell.length_c   1.000
_cell.angle_alpha   90.00
_cell.angle_beta   90.00
_cell.angle_gamma   90.00
#
_symmetry.space_group_name_H-M   'P 1'
#
loop_
_entity.id
_entity.type
_entity.pdbx_description
1 polymer ?
#
loop_
_entity_poly.entity_id
_entity_poly.type
_entity_poly.pdbx_seq_one_letter_code
_entity_poly.pdbx_strand_id
1 'polypeptide(L)'
;MAVRSNRQPIAQSQKKAVQHVMPSLVKVAVIMSVVPFMLSLSACQSYKELETKPVWMMPSLNNANIDSSGIASVHCAGGVGCQFVALNGVQLLNTVTGEPTERSKTDAVLRFESPTSYSSQYYLALSSAPHDVDVQFFPITRSRVENFSVTHRFRAGHRYDLNLYRQSREQSGSLLSLAGPAPLCIDLLDNNQLSRRFCRSYDFQAGTSSFVEQKIK
;
A
#
# COMPACT_ATOMS: atom_id res chain seq x y z
N MET A 1 56.62 25.39 8.43
CA MET A 1 55.75 26.38 9.09
C MET A 1 54.43 25.70 9.41
N ALA A 2 54.13 25.58 10.70
CA ALA A 2 52.94 24.93 11.23
C ALA A 2 51.82 25.97 11.43
N VAL A 3 50.56 25.58 11.20
CA VAL A 3 49.41 26.28 11.80
C VAL A 3 48.47 25.24 12.39
N ARG A 4 48.52 25.15 13.72
CA ARG A 4 47.50 24.54 14.60
C ARG A 4 46.22 25.36 14.51
N SER A 5 45.06 24.72 14.53
CA SER A 5 43.86 25.34 15.07
C SER A 5 43.15 24.38 16.02
N ASN A 6 43.01 24.87 17.24
CA ASN A 6 42.57 24.22 18.47
C ASN A 6 41.22 24.85 18.82
N ARG A 7 40.20 24.06 19.22
CA ARG A 7 39.04 24.54 19.99
C ARG A 7 38.26 23.35 20.59
N GLN A 8 38.38 23.19 21.90
CA GLN A 8 37.34 22.66 22.81
C GLN A 8 36.80 23.86 23.66
N PRO A 9 36.02 23.67 24.75
CA PRO A 9 34.58 23.37 24.77
C PRO A 9 33.80 24.29 25.75
N ILE A 10 32.47 24.46 25.61
CA ILE A 10 31.58 25.18 26.56
C ILE A 10 30.15 24.58 26.36
N ALA A 11 29.26 24.29 27.31
CA ALA A 11 29.14 24.51 28.76
C ALA A 11 28.18 23.46 29.37
N GLN A 12 28.38 23.22 30.67
CA GLN A 12 27.42 22.63 31.59
C GLN A 12 26.20 23.54 31.81
N SER A 13 25.02 22.97 32.01
CA SER A 13 23.88 23.67 32.62
C SER A 13 23.42 22.89 33.85
N GLN A 14 23.61 23.51 35.01
CA GLN A 14 22.99 23.10 36.26
C GLN A 14 21.59 23.72 36.38
N LYS A 15 20.62 22.96 36.89
CA LYS A 15 19.53 23.54 37.69
C LYS A 15 19.29 22.73 38.96
N LYS A 16 19.28 23.51 40.05
CA LYS A 16 19.17 23.18 41.46
C LYS A 16 17.76 22.71 41.83
N ALA A 17 17.74 21.88 42.86
CA ALA A 17 16.60 21.47 43.68
C ALA A 17 15.86 22.62 44.37
N VAL A 18 14.62 22.36 44.77
CA VAL A 18 13.88 22.72 46.03
C VAL A 18 12.46 22.12 45.84
N GLN A 19 11.68 21.60 46.79
CA GLN A 19 11.77 21.00 48.13
C GLN A 19 10.30 20.71 48.53
N HIS A 20 10.07 19.64 49.31
CA HIS A 20 8.92 19.27 50.18
C HIS A 20 7.55 19.98 50.01
N VAL A 21 6.41 19.26 50.10
CA VAL A 21 5.71 18.98 51.39
C VAL A 21 4.56 17.99 51.14
N MET A 22 4.40 17.02 52.06
CA MET A 22 3.27 16.07 52.17
C MET A 22 1.97 16.77 52.63
N PRO A 23 0.80 16.13 52.52
CA PRO A 23 0.31 15.46 53.73
C PRO A 23 -0.41 14.12 53.48
N SER A 24 -0.13 13.19 54.39
CA SER A 24 -0.96 12.04 54.73
C SER A 24 -1.84 12.43 55.91
N LEU A 25 -3.14 12.06 55.90
CA LEU A 25 -3.96 11.65 57.06
C LEU A 25 -5.46 11.71 56.70
N VAL A 26 -6.00 10.57 56.28
CA VAL A 26 -7.44 10.34 56.21
C VAL A 26 -7.94 10.01 57.61
N LYS A 27 -8.83 10.87 58.15
CA LYS A 27 -9.55 10.62 59.41
C LYS A 27 -10.73 9.70 59.15
N VAL A 28 -10.76 8.59 59.86
CA VAL A 28 -11.91 7.69 59.99
C VAL A 28 -12.99 8.39 60.81
N ALA A 29 -14.21 8.44 60.27
CA ALA A 29 -15.41 8.74 61.04
C ALA A 29 -16.54 7.81 60.58
N VAL A 30 -16.93 6.91 61.48
CA VAL A 30 -18.05 5.98 61.37
C VAL A 30 -19.32 6.75 61.70
N ILE A 31 -20.30 6.78 60.78
CA ILE A 31 -21.69 7.11 61.12
C ILE A 31 -22.59 6.10 60.40
N MET A 32 -23.20 5.22 61.19
CA MET A 32 -24.34 4.42 60.76
C MET A 32 -25.54 5.34 60.54
N SER A 33 -26.20 5.23 59.38
CA SER A 33 -27.64 5.49 59.30
C SER A 33 -28.25 4.63 58.19
N VAL A 34 -29.33 3.96 58.57
CA VAL A 34 -30.11 3.01 57.77
C VAL A 34 -31.33 3.77 57.25
N VAL A 35 -31.46 3.96 55.93
CA VAL A 35 -32.76 4.19 55.26
C VAL A 35 -32.68 3.65 53.81
N PRO A 36 -33.67 2.87 53.36
CA PRO A 36 -33.65 2.15 52.09
C PRO A 36 -34.21 3.00 50.93
N PHE A 37 -34.30 2.38 49.75
CA PHE A 37 -35.03 2.82 48.55
C PHE A 37 -34.24 3.69 47.56
N MET A 38 -33.70 3.04 46.51
CA MET A 38 -34.13 3.22 45.12
C MET A 38 -33.17 2.48 44.18
N LEU A 39 -33.70 1.47 43.47
CA LEU A 39 -33.09 0.86 42.31
C LEU A 39 -32.90 1.93 41.24
N SER A 40 -31.66 2.33 40.98
CA SER A 40 -31.30 3.08 39.78
C SER A 40 -30.42 2.20 38.90
N LEU A 41 -30.92 1.90 37.70
CA LEU A 41 -30.20 1.19 36.67
C LEU A 41 -28.96 2.02 36.27
N SER A 42 -27.76 1.55 36.59
CA SER A 42 -26.56 2.01 35.91
C SER A 42 -26.50 1.33 34.55
N ALA A 43 -26.87 2.08 33.51
CA ALA A 43 -26.61 1.69 32.14
C ALA A 43 -25.10 1.43 31.97
N CYS A 44 -24.73 0.25 31.48
CA CYS A 44 -23.41 0.02 30.91
C CYS A 44 -23.20 1.05 29.80
N GLN A 45 -22.36 2.06 30.05
CA GLN A 45 -21.82 2.88 28.97
C GLN A 45 -20.90 1.97 28.15
N SER A 46 -21.48 1.34 27.13
CA SER A 46 -20.71 0.71 26.06
C SER A 46 -19.96 1.86 25.38
N TYR A 47 -18.70 2.04 25.75
CA TYR A 47 -17.77 2.79 24.93
C TYR A 47 -17.62 1.96 23.66
N LYS A 48 -18.43 2.25 22.65
CA LYS A 48 -18.00 1.96 21.30
C LYS A 48 -16.86 2.91 21.05
N GLU A 49 -15.64 2.37 21.14
CA GLU A 49 -14.50 2.94 20.44
C GLU A 49 -14.96 3.08 18.98
N LEU A 50 -15.33 4.31 18.62
CA LEU A 50 -15.48 4.69 17.24
C LEU A 50 -14.05 4.67 16.73
N GLU A 51 -13.60 3.50 16.28
CA GLU A 51 -12.44 3.36 15.44
C GLU A 51 -12.75 4.23 14.21
N THR A 52 -12.34 5.48 14.28
CA THR A 52 -12.40 6.42 13.16
C THR A 52 -11.44 5.85 12.13
N LYS A 53 -11.94 4.91 11.33
CA LYS A 53 -11.40 4.69 10.00
C LYS A 53 -11.36 6.07 9.35
N PRO A 54 -10.22 6.53 8.83
CA PRO A 54 -10.21 7.75 8.06
C PRO A 54 -11.15 7.53 6.87
N VAL A 55 -12.34 8.12 6.94
CA VAL A 55 -13.19 8.31 5.78
C VAL A 55 -12.48 9.38 4.97
N TRP A 56 -11.62 8.95 4.06
CA TRP A 56 -11.15 9.80 2.98
C TRP A 56 -12.37 10.10 2.11
N MET A 57 -13.09 11.18 2.43
CA MET A 57 -13.87 11.90 1.44
C MET A 57 -12.89 12.30 0.33
N MET A 58 -12.87 11.51 -0.75
CA MET A 58 -12.13 11.87 -1.95
C MET A 58 -12.81 13.06 -2.62
N PRO A 59 -12.07 14.13 -2.98
CA PRO A 59 -12.58 15.14 -3.89
C PRO A 59 -12.99 14.47 -5.21
N SER A 60 -14.19 14.80 -5.66
CA SER A 60 -14.71 14.40 -6.96
C SER A 60 -13.73 14.80 -8.07
N LEU A 61 -13.60 13.96 -9.09
CA LEU A 61 -13.25 14.44 -10.43
C LEU A 61 -14.11 15.68 -10.67
N ASN A 62 -13.48 16.83 -10.79
CA ASN A 62 -14.17 18.12 -10.78
C ASN A 62 -15.27 18.09 -11.84
N ASN A 63 -16.51 18.03 -11.38
CA ASN A 63 -17.74 18.30 -12.10
C ASN A 63 -17.71 17.99 -13.61
N ALA A 64 -17.58 16.71 -13.94
CA ALA A 64 -18.13 16.18 -15.16
C ALA A 64 -18.79 14.87 -14.80
N ASN A 65 -20.01 14.69 -15.30
CA ASN A 65 -20.58 13.39 -15.53
C ASN A 65 -19.58 12.62 -16.41
N ILE A 66 -18.57 12.01 -15.79
CA ILE A 66 -17.59 11.18 -16.48
C ILE A 66 -18.37 9.93 -16.80
N ASP A 67 -18.96 9.99 -17.98
CA ASP A 67 -19.41 8.82 -18.69
C ASP A 67 -18.25 7.82 -18.64
N SER A 68 -18.45 6.72 -17.92
CA SER A 68 -17.49 5.63 -17.77
C SER A 68 -17.03 5.08 -19.13
N SER A 69 -17.74 5.44 -20.22
CA SER A 69 -17.37 5.22 -21.60
C SER A 69 -16.04 5.88 -22.02
N GLY A 70 -15.56 6.92 -21.30
CA GLY A 70 -14.38 7.71 -21.66
C GLY A 70 -13.07 7.31 -20.94
N ILE A 71 -13.14 6.39 -19.97
CA ILE A 71 -12.00 6.02 -19.12
C ILE A 71 -11.75 4.51 -19.19
N ALA A 72 -10.47 4.12 -19.20
CA ALA A 72 -10.03 2.75 -18.96
C ALA A 72 -9.77 2.54 -17.47
N SER A 73 -10.15 1.39 -16.92
CA SER A 73 -9.76 1.01 -15.57
C SER A 73 -8.61 0.00 -15.60
N VAL A 74 -7.55 0.22 -14.84
CA VAL A 74 -6.40 -0.70 -14.76
C VAL A 74 -6.25 -1.18 -13.33
N HIS A 75 -6.37 -2.48 -13.16
CA HIS A 75 -6.29 -3.18 -11.88
C HIS A 75 -5.04 -4.04 -11.87
N CYS A 76 -4.62 -4.44 -10.68
CA CYS A 76 -3.55 -5.41 -10.53
C CYS A 76 -3.94 -6.48 -9.51
N ALA A 77 -3.39 -7.68 -9.66
CA ALA A 77 -3.54 -8.75 -8.68
C ALA A 77 -2.33 -9.68 -8.70
N GLY A 78 -2.08 -10.37 -7.59
CA GLY A 78 -1.09 -11.43 -7.50
C GLY A 78 -0.41 -11.53 -6.14
N GLY A 79 -0.08 -12.75 -5.74
CA GLY A 79 0.56 -13.03 -4.45
C GLY A 79 -0.25 -12.49 -3.26
N VAL A 80 0.41 -11.70 -2.42
CA VAL A 80 -0.19 -11.00 -1.27
C VAL A 80 -0.85 -9.68 -1.69
N GLY A 81 -0.48 -9.12 -2.83
CA GLY A 81 -1.04 -7.88 -3.35
C GLY A 81 -0.10 -7.18 -4.32
N CYS A 82 -0.53 -6.00 -4.75
CA CYS A 82 0.19 -5.14 -5.68
C CYS A 82 -0.17 -3.67 -5.46
N GLN A 83 0.67 -2.78 -5.99
CA GLN A 83 0.44 -1.35 -5.91
C GLN A 83 1.00 -0.63 -7.15
N PHE A 84 0.26 0.34 -7.66
CA PHE A 84 0.75 1.23 -8.71
C PHE A 84 1.67 2.29 -8.10
N VAL A 85 2.91 2.34 -8.56
CA VAL A 85 3.93 3.24 -7.97
C VAL A 85 4.13 4.50 -8.79
N ALA A 86 4.02 4.41 -10.12
CA ALA A 86 4.10 5.57 -11.00
C ALA A 86 3.25 5.38 -12.26
N LEU A 87 2.84 6.52 -12.82
CA LEU A 87 2.18 6.63 -14.13
C LEU A 87 2.88 7.72 -14.93
N ASN A 88 3.37 7.39 -16.13
CA ASN A 88 4.10 8.32 -16.99
C ASN A 88 5.28 9.00 -16.25
N GLY A 89 5.97 8.24 -15.39
CA GLY A 89 7.06 8.74 -14.54
C GLY A 89 6.62 9.58 -13.33
N VAL A 90 5.32 9.81 -13.12
CA VAL A 90 4.79 10.54 -11.96
C VAL A 90 4.47 9.57 -10.83
N GLN A 91 5.06 9.79 -9.66
CA GLN A 91 4.81 8.97 -8.47
C GLN A 91 3.37 9.08 -7.97
N LEU A 92 2.71 7.93 -7.80
CA LEU A 92 1.31 7.83 -7.42
C LEU A 92 1.10 7.63 -5.92
N LEU A 93 2.02 6.90 -5.27
CA LEU A 93 1.97 6.56 -3.86
C LEU A 93 3.20 7.09 -3.13
N ASN A 94 3.01 7.57 -1.90
CA ASN A 94 4.11 7.85 -0.98
C ASN A 94 4.77 6.53 -0.57
N THR A 95 6.08 6.43 -0.75
CA THR A 95 6.85 5.19 -0.51
C THR A 95 6.96 4.81 0.97
N VAL A 96 6.69 5.74 1.88
CA VAL A 96 6.73 5.55 3.33
C VAL A 96 5.34 5.19 3.86
N THR A 97 4.31 5.95 3.51
CA THR A 97 2.95 5.76 4.05
C THR A 97 2.09 4.81 3.24
N GLY A 98 2.43 4.59 1.96
CA GLY A 98 1.59 3.83 1.01
C GLY A 98 0.31 4.58 0.62
N GLU A 99 0.19 5.85 0.97
CA GLU A 99 -0.98 6.67 0.64
C GLU A 99 -0.83 7.34 -0.73
N PRO A 100 -1.94 7.62 -1.43
CA PRO A 100 -1.94 8.42 -2.66
C PRO A 100 -1.27 9.77 -2.46
N THR A 101 -0.42 10.17 -3.40
CA THR A 101 0.14 11.52 -3.45
C THR A 101 -0.95 12.55 -3.73
N GLU A 102 -0.75 13.80 -3.29
CA GLU A 102 -1.73 14.86 -3.56
C GLU A 102 -1.98 15.07 -5.07
N ARG A 103 -0.96 14.82 -5.89
CA ARG A 103 -1.08 14.86 -7.35
C ARG A 103 -1.99 13.75 -7.89
N SER A 104 -1.81 12.51 -7.44
CA SER A 104 -2.65 11.39 -7.90
C SER A 104 -4.11 11.51 -7.44
N LYS A 105 -4.34 12.14 -6.28
CA LYS A 105 -5.68 12.53 -5.80
C LYS A 105 -6.30 13.64 -6.65
N THR A 106 -5.55 14.72 -6.91
CA THR A 106 -6.04 15.88 -7.66
C THR A 106 -6.38 15.52 -9.11
N ASP A 107 -5.53 14.72 -9.74
CA ASP A 107 -5.76 14.24 -11.11
C ASP A 107 -6.79 13.09 -11.13
N ALA A 108 -7.21 12.60 -9.96
CA ALA A 108 -8.17 11.52 -9.72
C ALA A 108 -7.92 10.26 -10.58
N VAL A 109 -6.63 10.03 -10.84
CA VAL A 109 -6.09 8.89 -11.58
C VAL A 109 -6.13 7.64 -10.72
N LEU A 110 -5.88 7.77 -9.40
CA LEU A 110 -5.83 6.64 -8.49
C LEU A 110 -7.14 6.55 -7.70
N ARG A 111 -7.82 5.41 -7.76
CA ARG A 111 -9.13 5.20 -7.14
C ARG A 111 -9.08 4.03 -6.17
N PHE A 112 -9.69 4.20 -5.00
CA PHE A 112 -9.76 3.15 -3.99
C PHE A 112 -10.56 1.96 -4.52
N GLU A 113 -10.02 0.75 -4.32
CA GLU A 113 -10.66 -0.50 -4.73
C GLU A 113 -11.18 -1.25 -3.50
N SER A 114 -10.26 -1.64 -2.62
CA SER A 114 -10.58 -2.44 -1.44
C SER A 114 -9.48 -2.30 -0.39
N PRO A 115 -9.78 -2.55 0.90
CA PRO A 115 -8.73 -2.79 1.87
C PRO A 115 -8.15 -4.20 1.64
N THR A 116 -6.84 -4.33 1.74
CA THR A 116 -6.16 -5.63 1.91
C THR A 116 -5.76 -5.80 3.38
N SER A 117 -5.29 -6.99 3.74
CA SER A 117 -4.78 -7.26 5.11
C SER A 117 -3.62 -6.35 5.53
N TYR A 118 -3.01 -5.60 4.61
CA TYR A 118 -1.77 -4.87 4.87
C TYR A 118 -1.73 -3.43 4.32
N SER A 119 -2.57 -3.08 3.34
CA SER A 119 -2.65 -1.75 2.73
C SER A 119 -3.99 -1.56 2.00
N SER A 120 -4.30 -0.32 1.60
CA SER A 120 -5.38 -0.07 0.66
C SER A 120 -4.94 -0.45 -0.76
N GLN A 121 -5.78 -1.20 -1.46
CA GLN A 121 -5.62 -1.48 -2.89
C GLN A 121 -6.30 -0.38 -3.70
N TYR A 122 -5.63 0.03 -4.76
CA TYR A 122 -6.09 1.07 -5.67
C TYR A 122 -6.00 0.60 -7.11
N TYR A 123 -6.90 1.10 -7.96
CA TYR A 123 -6.86 0.93 -9.41
C TYR A 123 -6.65 2.27 -10.11
N LEU A 124 -6.18 2.24 -11.36
CA LEU A 124 -6.00 3.43 -12.19
C LEU A 124 -7.22 3.70 -13.04
N ALA A 125 -7.63 4.97 -13.12
CA ALA A 125 -8.59 5.51 -14.07
C ALA A 125 -7.81 6.33 -15.11
N LEU A 126 -7.68 5.80 -16.33
CA LEU A 126 -6.84 6.35 -17.37
C LEU A 126 -7.65 6.83 -18.58
N SER A 127 -7.17 7.89 -19.23
CA SER A 127 -7.69 8.30 -20.54
C SER A 127 -7.32 7.29 -21.63
N SER A 128 -8.03 7.34 -22.76
CA SER A 128 -7.69 6.50 -23.93
C SER A 128 -6.42 6.98 -24.66
N ALA A 129 -5.25 6.66 -24.11
CA ALA A 129 -3.95 7.01 -24.66
C ALA A 129 -2.88 5.95 -24.30
N PRO A 130 -1.70 5.98 -24.95
CA PRO A 130 -0.53 5.29 -24.44
C PRO A 130 -0.15 5.83 -23.06
N HIS A 131 0.02 4.92 -22.10
CA HIS A 131 0.51 5.22 -20.77
C HIS A 131 1.62 4.26 -20.37
N ASP A 132 2.60 4.75 -19.63
CA ASP A 132 3.63 3.97 -18.96
C ASP A 132 3.17 3.71 -17.53
N VAL A 133 2.93 2.45 -17.19
CA VAL A 133 2.43 2.05 -15.87
C VAL A 133 3.52 1.27 -15.14
N ASP A 134 3.91 1.78 -13.98
CA ASP A 134 4.82 1.09 -13.07
C ASP A 134 4.04 0.50 -11.89
N VAL A 135 4.24 -0.79 -11.67
CA VAL A 135 3.57 -1.57 -10.63
C VAL A 135 4.59 -2.36 -9.82
N GLN A 136 4.34 -2.44 -8.53
CA GLN A 136 5.04 -3.33 -7.61
C GLN A 136 4.11 -4.47 -7.22
N PHE A 137 4.56 -5.70 -7.41
CA PHE A 137 3.90 -6.89 -6.91
C PHE A 137 4.61 -7.43 -5.67
N PHE A 138 3.84 -8.05 -4.78
CA PHE A 138 4.32 -8.70 -3.57
C PHE A 138 3.97 -10.20 -3.64
N PRO A 139 4.79 -11.04 -4.31
CA PRO A 139 4.38 -12.41 -4.65
C PRO A 139 4.18 -13.31 -3.43
N ILE A 140 4.95 -13.08 -2.36
CA ILE A 140 4.96 -13.91 -1.14
C ILE A 140 4.94 -13.06 0.13
N THR A 141 5.70 -11.97 0.19
CA THR A 141 5.76 -11.06 1.35
C THR A 141 5.94 -9.62 0.89
N ARG A 142 5.65 -8.63 1.75
CA ARG A 142 5.87 -7.21 1.45
C ARG A 142 7.34 -6.84 1.23
N SER A 143 8.26 -7.57 1.84
CA SER A 143 9.71 -7.37 1.67
C SER A 143 10.23 -7.93 0.34
N ARG A 144 9.47 -8.77 -0.34
CA ARG A 144 9.80 -9.34 -1.64
C ARG A 144 9.00 -8.62 -2.70
N VAL A 145 9.64 -7.62 -3.30
CA VAL A 145 9.03 -6.74 -4.29
C VAL A 145 9.48 -7.15 -5.69
N GLU A 146 8.51 -7.30 -6.60
CA GLU A 146 8.76 -7.45 -8.03
C GLU A 146 8.28 -6.19 -8.74
N ASN A 147 9.22 -5.44 -9.31
CA ASN A 147 8.91 -4.25 -10.07
C ASN A 147 8.61 -4.65 -11.51
N PHE A 148 7.56 -4.06 -12.07
CA PHE A 148 7.18 -4.26 -13.46
C PHE A 148 6.70 -2.94 -14.07
N SER A 149 7.12 -2.70 -15.30
CA SER A 149 6.77 -1.52 -16.08
C SER A 149 6.18 -1.96 -17.41
N VAL A 150 5.09 -1.33 -17.82
CA VAL A 150 4.46 -1.60 -19.12
C VAL A 150 3.97 -0.33 -19.77
N THR A 151 4.41 -0.11 -21.01
CA THR A 151 3.80 0.86 -21.92
C THR A 151 2.66 0.19 -22.66
N HIS A 152 1.43 0.69 -22.52
CA HIS A 152 0.28 0.15 -23.24
C HIS A 152 -0.69 1.27 -23.65
N ARG A 153 -1.38 1.08 -24.77
CA ARG A 153 -2.45 1.97 -25.22
C ARG A 153 -3.79 1.50 -24.65
N PHE A 154 -4.17 2.09 -23.52
CA PHE A 154 -5.42 1.78 -22.84
C PHE A 154 -6.60 2.39 -23.61
N ARG A 155 -7.71 1.66 -23.70
CA ARG A 155 -8.92 2.07 -24.44
C ARG A 155 -10.05 2.39 -23.48
N ALA A 156 -10.78 3.44 -23.78
CA ALA A 156 -11.91 3.87 -22.97
C ALA A 156 -13.01 2.81 -22.90
N GLY A 157 -13.62 2.61 -21.73
CA GLY A 157 -14.64 1.58 -21.49
C GLY A 157 -14.08 0.16 -21.30
N HIS A 158 -12.76 -0.03 -21.37
CA HIS A 158 -12.12 -1.31 -21.12
C HIS A 158 -11.62 -1.43 -19.68
N ARG A 159 -11.72 -2.63 -19.13
CA ARG A 159 -11.04 -3.04 -17.90
C ARG A 159 -9.77 -3.80 -18.26
N TYR A 160 -8.66 -3.38 -17.66
CA TYR A 160 -7.39 -4.06 -17.75
C TYR A 160 -6.99 -4.65 -16.41
N ASP A 161 -6.44 -5.85 -16.42
CA ASP A 161 -5.96 -6.53 -15.22
C ASP A 161 -4.52 -6.99 -15.43
N LEU A 162 -3.60 -6.50 -14.59
CA LEU A 162 -2.23 -6.96 -14.51
C LEU A 162 -2.10 -8.05 -13.44
N ASN A 163 -1.98 -9.29 -13.88
CA ASN A 163 -2.03 -10.46 -13.00
C ASN A 163 -0.68 -11.16 -12.90
N LEU A 164 -0.05 -11.09 -11.73
CA LEU A 164 1.18 -11.83 -11.42
C LEU A 164 0.87 -13.25 -10.94
N TYR A 165 1.51 -14.25 -11.55
CA TYR A 165 1.39 -15.65 -11.16
C TYR A 165 2.66 -16.44 -11.46
N ARG A 166 2.82 -17.60 -10.82
CA ARG A 166 3.84 -18.59 -11.22
C ARG A 166 3.25 -19.49 -12.28
N GLN A 167 3.87 -19.56 -13.45
CA GLN A 167 3.40 -20.43 -14.51
C GLN A 167 3.69 -21.88 -14.14
N SER A 168 2.64 -22.68 -13.99
CA SER A 168 2.80 -24.12 -13.75
C SER A 168 3.64 -24.75 -14.87
N ARG A 169 4.62 -25.57 -14.50
CA ARG A 169 5.35 -26.39 -15.47
C ARG A 169 4.56 -27.67 -15.65
N GLU A 170 4.17 -27.96 -16.88
CA GLU A 170 3.81 -29.34 -17.20
C GLU A 170 5.03 -30.23 -16.93
N GLN A 171 4.79 -31.44 -16.42
CA GLN A 171 5.82 -32.36 -15.90
C GLN A 171 6.77 -32.93 -16.99
N SER A 172 6.91 -32.26 -18.14
CA SER A 172 7.79 -32.66 -19.22
C SER A 172 9.15 -31.96 -19.09
N GLY A 173 10.15 -32.67 -18.57
CA GLY A 173 11.52 -32.16 -18.50
C GLY A 173 12.46 -33.10 -17.73
N SER A 174 13.76 -32.81 -17.78
CA SER A 174 14.76 -33.45 -16.93
C SER A 174 14.53 -33.10 -15.44
N LEU A 175 14.90 -33.99 -14.52
CA LEU A 175 14.86 -33.72 -13.07
C LEU A 175 15.61 -32.42 -12.70
N LEU A 176 16.70 -32.12 -13.39
CA LEU A 176 17.42 -30.85 -13.22
C LEU A 176 16.60 -29.64 -13.67
N SER A 177 15.85 -29.76 -14.77
CA SER A 177 14.97 -28.68 -15.23
C SER A 177 13.77 -28.47 -14.30
N LEU A 178 13.32 -29.51 -13.60
CA LEU A 178 12.21 -29.45 -12.63
C LEU A 178 12.64 -28.99 -11.23
N ALA A 179 13.95 -29.02 -10.93
CA ALA A 179 14.49 -28.64 -9.62
C ALA A 179 14.39 -27.13 -9.33
N GLY A 180 14.34 -26.29 -10.37
CA GLY A 180 14.15 -24.84 -10.22
C GLY A 180 12.67 -24.47 -9.98
N PRO A 181 12.39 -23.37 -9.26
CA PRO A 181 11.03 -22.84 -9.17
C PRO A 181 10.50 -22.44 -10.56
N ALA A 182 9.19 -22.56 -10.70
CA ALA A 182 8.44 -22.12 -11.87
C ALA A 182 8.73 -20.64 -12.22
N PRO A 183 8.75 -20.29 -13.53
CA PRO A 183 8.93 -18.91 -13.95
C PRO A 183 7.78 -18.04 -13.44
N LEU A 184 8.10 -16.78 -13.19
CA LEU A 184 7.14 -15.79 -12.72
C LEU A 184 6.64 -15.00 -13.94
N CYS A 185 5.33 -14.92 -14.11
CA CYS A 185 4.71 -14.27 -15.26
C CYS A 185 3.71 -13.21 -14.82
N ILE A 186 3.52 -12.21 -15.67
CA ILE A 186 2.52 -11.16 -15.57
C ILE A 186 1.70 -11.19 -16.85
N ASP A 187 0.40 -11.40 -16.71
CA ASP A 187 -0.54 -11.26 -17.81
C ASP A 187 -1.16 -9.86 -17.75
N LEU A 188 -1.23 -9.19 -18.90
CA LEU A 188 -2.11 -8.04 -19.12
C LEU A 188 -3.37 -8.57 -19.80
N LEU A 189 -4.46 -8.60 -19.05
CA LEU A 189 -5.78 -8.91 -19.58
C LEU A 189 -6.48 -7.63 -20.00
N ASP A 190 -7.21 -7.69 -21.11
CA ASP A 190 -8.13 -6.66 -21.60
C ASP A 190 -9.53 -7.28 -21.64
N ASN A 191 -10.43 -6.82 -20.77
CA ASN A 191 -11.77 -7.40 -20.58
C ASN A 191 -11.72 -8.93 -20.40
N ASN A 192 -10.84 -9.41 -19.51
CA ASN A 192 -10.55 -10.82 -19.25
C ASN A 192 -9.92 -11.61 -20.41
N GLN A 193 -9.61 -10.98 -21.54
CA GLN A 193 -8.88 -11.62 -22.64
C GLN A 193 -7.40 -11.35 -22.52
N LEU A 194 -6.57 -12.37 -22.68
CA LEU A 194 -5.11 -12.22 -22.63
C LEU A 194 -4.63 -11.36 -23.80
N SER A 195 -4.12 -10.17 -23.49
CA SER A 195 -3.63 -9.20 -24.48
C SER A 195 -2.11 -9.28 -24.61
N ARG A 196 -1.40 -9.33 -23.48
CA ARG A 196 0.08 -9.43 -23.43
C ARG A 196 0.51 -10.32 -22.26
N ARG A 197 1.63 -11.02 -22.41
CA ARG A 197 2.21 -11.85 -21.34
C ARG A 197 3.69 -11.53 -21.22
N PHE A 198 4.17 -11.41 -19.99
CA PHE A 198 5.58 -11.18 -19.70
C PHE A 198 6.05 -12.20 -18.69
N CYS A 199 7.17 -12.88 -18.96
CA CYS A 199 7.69 -13.90 -18.06
C CYS A 199 9.15 -13.64 -17.74
N ARG A 200 9.53 -13.98 -16.51
CA ARG A 200 10.90 -13.99 -16.02
C ARG A 200 11.26 -15.40 -15.58
N SER A 201 12.31 -15.94 -16.18
CA SER A 201 12.88 -17.22 -15.74
C SER A 201 13.56 -17.06 -14.38
N TYR A 202 13.64 -18.15 -13.61
CA TYR A 202 14.43 -18.19 -12.38
C TYR A 202 15.93 -18.42 -12.65
N ASP A 203 16.34 -18.55 -13.91
CA ASP A 203 17.69 -18.96 -14.24
C ASP A 203 18.76 -17.95 -13.81
N PHE A 204 19.55 -18.31 -12.80
CA PHE A 204 20.68 -17.53 -12.31
C PHE A 204 21.77 -17.34 -13.37
N GLN A 205 21.87 -18.22 -14.37
CA GLN A 205 22.86 -18.15 -15.45
C GLN A 205 22.44 -17.18 -16.57
N ALA A 206 21.13 -17.00 -16.78
CA ALA A 206 20.60 -16.18 -17.87
C ALA A 206 20.81 -14.67 -17.65
N GLY A 207 21.25 -14.24 -16.46
CA GLY A 207 21.60 -12.86 -16.14
C GLY A 207 20.47 -11.83 -16.29
N THR A 208 19.25 -12.25 -16.61
CA THR A 208 18.11 -11.38 -16.90
C THR A 208 17.14 -11.40 -15.73
N SER A 209 17.26 -10.38 -14.89
CA SER A 209 16.34 -10.11 -13.77
C SER A 209 15.03 -9.44 -14.20
N SER A 210 14.87 -9.15 -15.50
CA SER A 210 13.72 -8.45 -16.08
C SER A 210 12.67 -9.40 -16.66
N PHE A 211 11.41 -8.94 -16.68
CA PHE A 211 10.33 -9.63 -17.38
C PHE A 211 10.46 -9.44 -18.89
N VAL A 212 10.34 -10.53 -19.65
CA VAL A 212 10.42 -10.51 -21.12
C VAL A 212 9.06 -10.82 -21.71
N GLU A 213 8.61 -10.00 -22.66
CA GLU A 213 7.34 -10.23 -23.37
C GLU A 213 7.37 -11.55 -24.14
N GLN A 214 6.30 -12.32 -24.00
CA GLN A 214 6.11 -13.62 -24.63
C GLN A 214 5.11 -13.49 -25.77
N LYS A 215 5.34 -14.26 -26.83
CA LYS A 215 4.34 -14.40 -27.89
C LYS A 215 3.15 -15.19 -27.36
N ILE A 216 1.96 -14.58 -27.40
CA ILE A 216 0.70 -15.27 -27.11
C ILE A 216 0.32 -16.10 -28.34
N LYS A 217 -0.13 -17.33 -28.12
CA LYS A 217 -0.55 -18.27 -29.16
C LYS A 217 -2.06 -18.19 -29.38
#